data_AF-A0A376TGR7-F1
#
_entry.id   AF-A0A376TGR7-F1
#
_cell.length_a   1.000
_cell.length_b   1.000
_cell.length_c   1.000
_cell.angle_alpha   90.00
_cell.angle_beta   90.00
_cell.angle_gamma   90.00
#
_symmetry.space_group_name_H-M   'P 1'
#
loop_
_entity.id
_entity.type
_entity.pdbx_description
1 polymer ?
#
loop_
_entity_poly.entity_id
_entity_poly.type
_entity_poly.pdbx_seq_one_letter_code
_entity_poly.pdbx_strand_id
1 'polypeptide(L)' 'MMKLVGWAQSVVTFHGGASQHLDGVAFIFRLHLVLGMTLFLLFPFSRLVHIWSVPVEYLTRKYQLVRARH' A
#
# COMPACT_ATOMS: atom_id res chain seq x y z
N MET A 1 10.03 10.27 14.73
CA MET A 1 9.75 9.58 13.44
C MET A 1 10.15 8.10 13.44
N MET A 2 11.25 7.70 14.08
CA MET A 2 11.74 6.30 14.09
C MET A 2 10.74 5.26 14.65
N LYS A 3 9.85 5.66 15.57
CA LYS A 3 8.84 4.77 16.18
C LYS A 3 7.78 4.26 15.18
N LEU A 4 7.29 5.13 14.30
CA LEU A 4 6.31 4.75 13.27
C LEU A 4 6.94 3.85 12.20
N VAL A 5 8.19 4.16 11.83
CA VAL A 5 8.96 3.35 10.90
C VAL A 5 9.24 1.96 11.47
N GLY A 6 9.59 1.86 12.75
CA GLY A 6 9.80 0.56 13.43
C GLY A 6 8.55 -0.31 13.49
N TRP A 7 7.37 0.30 13.72
CA TRP A 7 6.09 -0.41 13.60
C TRP A 7 5.87 -0.93 12.19
N ALA A 8 6.01 -0.08 11.17
CA ALA A 8 5.79 -0.46 9.77
C ALA A 8 6.74 -1.59 9.34
N GLN A 9 8.02 -1.47 9.70
CA GLN A 9 9.04 -2.49 9.43
C GLN A 9 8.67 -3.83 10.08
N SER A 10 8.33 -3.82 11.37
CA SER A 10 7.98 -5.06 12.09
C SER A 10 6.74 -5.74 11.50
N VAL A 11 5.74 -4.97 11.05
CA VAL A 11 4.55 -5.51 10.38
C VAL A 11 4.91 -6.17 9.04
N VAL A 12 5.70 -5.51 8.18
CA VAL A 12 6.04 -6.05 6.85
C VAL A 12 7.07 -7.17 6.90
N THR A 13 7.93 -7.22 7.92
CA THR A 13 8.89 -8.31 8.16
C THR A 13 8.35 -9.39 9.10
N PHE A 14 7.05 -9.36 9.42
CA PHE A 14 6.37 -10.33 10.29
C PHE A 14 7.04 -10.54 11.66
N HIS A 15 7.70 -9.50 12.20
CA HIS A 15 8.22 -9.51 13.57
C HIS A 15 7.09 -9.22 14.57
N GLY A 16 6.92 -10.13 15.53
CA GLY A 16 5.97 -9.96 16.63
C GLY A 16 6.27 -8.74 17.50
N GLY A 17 5.27 -8.25 18.24
CA GLY A 17 5.44 -7.11 19.15
C GLY A 17 5.43 -5.73 18.49
N ALA A 18 5.08 -5.63 17.20
CA ALA A 18 5.08 -4.37 16.45
C ALA A 18 4.34 -3.20 17.16
N SER A 19 3.27 -3.49 17.90
CA SER A 19 2.49 -2.49 18.64
C SER A 19 3.30 -1.75 19.72
N GLN A 20 4.33 -2.38 20.29
CA GLN A 20 5.21 -1.79 21.31
C GLN A 20 5.99 -0.58 20.75
N HIS A 21 6.26 -0.56 19.44
CA HIS A 21 6.89 0.60 18.80
C HIS A 21 5.99 1.85 18.80
N LEU A 22 4.67 1.70 19.01
CA LEU A 22 3.69 2.79 19.04
C LEU A 22 3.43 3.34 20.45
N ASP A 23 4.22 2.94 21.45
CA ASP A 23 4.09 3.42 22.82
C ASP A 23 4.53 4.89 22.95
N GLY A 24 3.63 5.71 23.54
CA GLY A 24 3.81 7.16 23.69
C GLY A 24 3.63 7.97 22.39
N VAL A 25 3.15 7.36 21.30
CA VAL A 25 2.84 8.07 20.06
C VAL A 25 1.50 8.81 20.18
N ALA A 26 1.46 10.07 19.70
CA ALA A 26 0.26 10.88 19.69
C ALA A 26 -0.91 10.20 18.96
N PHE A 27 -2.13 10.39 19.48
CA PHE A 27 -3.33 9.69 19.01
C PHE A 27 -3.63 9.91 17.53
N ILE A 28 -3.29 11.08 16.98
CA ILE A 28 -3.47 11.39 15.55
C ILE A 28 -2.78 10.38 14.63
N PHE A 29 -1.59 9.89 15.00
CA PHE A 29 -0.90 8.89 14.19
C PHE A 29 -1.59 7.53 14.28
N ARG A 30 -2.18 7.18 15.42
CA ARG A 30 -2.96 5.94 15.56
C ARG A 30 -4.18 5.95 14.64
N LEU A 31 -4.92 7.06 14.62
CA LEU A 31 -6.05 7.24 13.70
C LEU A 31 -5.61 7.14 12.24
N HIS A 32 -4.51 7.79 11.88
CA HIS A 32 -3.99 7.75 10.51
C HIS A 32 -3.58 6.34 10.07
N LEU A 33 -2.89 5.58 10.95
CA LEU A 33 -2.49 4.20 10.67
C LEU A 33 -3.71 3.29 10.49
N VAL A 34 -4.71 3.41 11.36
CA VAL A 34 -5.95 2.62 11.26
C VAL A 34 -6.67 2.94 9.95
N LEU A 35 -6.88 4.22 9.63
CA LEU A 35 -7.51 4.63 8.38
C LEU A 35 -6.75 4.09 7.16
N GLY A 36 -5.42 4.19 7.16
CA GLY A 36 -4.57 3.67 6.10
C GLY A 36 -4.75 2.16 5.91
N MET A 37 -4.70 1.37 6.99
CA MET A 37 -4.93 -0.09 6.92
C MET A 37 -6.36 -0.42 6.46
N THR A 38 -7.37 0.33 6.89
CA THR A 38 -8.75 0.17 6.41
C THR A 38 -8.87 0.43 4.92
N LEU A 39 -8.18 1.45 4.39
CA LEU A 39 -8.16 1.72 2.95
C LEU A 39 -7.54 0.57 2.16
N PHE A 40 -6.45 -0.03 2.66
CA PHE A 40 -5.87 -1.23 2.03
C PHE A 40 -6.80 -2.44 2.09
N LEU A 41 -7.58 -2.60 3.17
CA LEU A 41 -8.59 -3.67 3.28
C LEU A 41 -9.75 -3.46 2.30
N LEU A 42 -10.21 -2.21 2.13
CA LEU A 42 -11.29 -1.84 1.20
C LEU A 42 -10.80 -1.68 -0.25
N PHE A 43 -9.49 -1.68 -0.46
CA PHE A 43 -8.84 -1.49 -1.75
C PHE A 43 -9.44 -2.34 -2.88
N PRO A 44 -9.61 -3.68 -2.76
CA PRO A 44 -10.11 -4.51 -3.85
C PRO A 44 -11.60 -4.31 -4.17
N PHE A 45 -12.35 -3.67 -3.27
CA PHE A 45 -13.79 -3.43 -3.41
C PHE A 45 -14.13 -2.02 -3.89
N SER A 46 -13.10 -1.22 -4.20
CA SER A 46 -13.26 0.18 -4.57
C SER A 46 -12.63 0.47 -5.92
N ARG A 47 -12.88 1.68 -6.42
CA ARG A 47 -12.22 2.20 -7.62
C ARG A 47 -10.69 2.25 -7.49
N LEU A 48 -10.11 2.15 -6.30
CA LEU A 48 -8.66 2.20 -6.08
C LEU A 48 -7.89 1.06 -6.77
N VAL A 49 -8.58 0.01 -7.23
CA VAL A 49 -7.99 -1.06 -8.05
C VAL A 49 -7.23 -0.54 -9.28
N HIS A 50 -7.59 0.62 -9.82
CA HIS A 50 -6.88 1.26 -10.95
C HIS A 50 -5.39 1.54 -10.67
N ILE A 51 -4.97 1.60 -9.40
CA ILE A 51 -3.56 1.77 -9.01
C ILE A 51 -2.70 0.61 -9.53
N TRP A 52 -3.25 -0.59 -9.71
CA TRP A 52 -2.52 -1.71 -10.32
C TRP A 52 -2.37 -1.60 -11.84
N SER A 53 -3.22 -0.81 -12.49
CA SER A 53 -3.21 -0.61 -13.95
C SER A 53 -2.37 0.57 -14.40
N VAL A 54 -1.35 0.97 -13.61
CA VAL A 54 -0.44 2.06 -13.98
C VAL A 54 0.25 1.71 -15.31
N PRO A 55 0.08 2.52 -16.37
CA PRO A 55 0.51 2.16 -17.72
C PRO A 55 2.01 2.42 -17.95
N VAL A 56 2.88 1.83 -17.11
CA VAL A 56 4.34 1.98 -17.24
C VAL A 56 4.84 1.42 -18.57
N GLU A 57 4.23 0.33 -19.05
CA GLU A 57 4.55 -0.30 -20.32
C GLU A 57 4.35 0.64 -21.53
N TYR A 58 3.45 1.62 -21.42
CA TYR A 58 3.19 2.57 -22.50
C TYR A 58 4.43 3.36 -22.92
N LEU A 59 5.38 3.58 -22.01
CA LEU A 59 6.61 4.33 -22.28
C LEU A 59 7.49 3.65 -23.33
N THR A 60 7.47 2.33 -23.44
CA THR A 60 8.33 1.57 -24.37
C THR A 60 7.53 0.82 -25.45
N ARG A 61 6.20 0.86 -25.37
CA ARG A 61 5.28 0.19 -26.29
C ARG A 61 5.36 0.80 -27.68
N LYS A 62 5.31 -0.05 -28.71
CA LYS A 62 5.16 0.39 -30.10
C LYS A 62 3.74 0.94 -30.32
N TYR A 63 3.62 1.95 -31.20
CA TYR A 63 2.34 2.61 -31.46
C TYR A 63 1.29 1.66 -32.04
N GLN A 64 1.68 0.84 -33.01
CA GLN A 64 0.76 -0.08 -33.66
C GLN A 64 0.73 -1.42 -32.91
N LEU A 65 -0.45 -1.85 -32.48
CA LEU A 65 -0.72 -3.18 -31.94
C LEU A 65 -1.78 -3.87 -32.80
N VAL A 66 -1.43 -5.00 -33.41
CA VAL A 66 -2.35 -5.83 -34.20
C VAL A 66 -2.38 -7.23 -33.58
N ARG A 67 -3.57 -7.76 -33.28
CA ARG A 67 -3.76 -9.12 -32.74
C ARG A 67 -4.20 -10.07 -33.86
N ALA A 68 -3.59 -11.25 -33.95
CA ALA A 68 -4.01 -12.32 -34.86
C ALA A 68 -5.29 -13.01 -34.34
N ARG A 69 -5.97 -13.80 -35.18
CA ARG A 69 -7.10 -14.64 -34.75
C ARG A 69 -6.61 -15.69 -33.75
N HIS A 70 -7.20 -15.70 -32.55
CA HIS A 70 -6.96 -16.67 -31.48
C HIS A 70 -8.08 -17.72 -31.47
#